data_AF-A0A4R3XVG2-F1
#
_entry.id   AF-A0A4R3XVG2-F1
#
_cell.length_a   1.000
_cell.length_b   1.000
_cell.length_c   1.000
_cell.angle_alpha   90.00
_cell.angle_beta   90.00
_cell.angle_gamma   90.00
#
_symmetry.space_group_name_H-M   'P 1'
#
loop_
_entity.id
_entity.type
_entity.pdbx_description
1 polymer ?
#
loop_
_entity_poly.entity_id
_entity_poly.type
_entity_poly.pdbx_seq_one_letter_code
_entity_poly.pdbx_strand_id
1 'polypeptide(L)'
;MRTIFVVVLLLLTAISAQAQDTSSSQRLQKLDKLQRESETWAAKQEGIARERKNACINAFGHREFCECLSQELHWIITFENYIGAVTIPSAYVPVNSDEKSIIASASRARSVCVARYFGAK
;
A
#
# COMPACT_ATOMS: atom_id res chain seq x y z
N MET A 1 -61.27 -11.81 -35.41
CA MET A 1 -60.11 -12.61 -34.93
C MET A 1 -58.73 -12.00 -35.23
N ARG A 2 -58.61 -10.70 -35.58
CA ARG A 2 -57.30 -10.06 -35.85
C ARG A 2 -56.75 -9.21 -34.69
N THR A 3 -57.60 -8.81 -33.75
CA THR A 3 -57.24 -7.90 -32.65
C THR A 3 -56.63 -8.61 -31.43
N ILE A 4 -56.90 -9.90 -31.23
CA ILE A 4 -56.41 -10.68 -30.08
C ILE A 4 -54.90 -10.95 -30.19
N PHE A 5 -54.37 -11.09 -31.41
CA PHE A 5 -52.97 -11.43 -31.66
C PHE A 5 -51.98 -10.30 -31.30
N VAL A 6 -52.42 -9.04 -31.36
CA VAL A 6 -51.56 -7.87 -31.09
C VAL A 6 -51.33 -7.67 -29.58
N VAL A 7 -52.33 -8.00 -28.76
CA VAL A 7 -52.25 -7.83 -27.29
C VAL A 7 -51.30 -8.87 -26.66
N VAL A 8 -51.28 -10.10 -27.18
CA VAL A 8 -50.38 -11.16 -26.70
C VAL A 8 -48.93 -10.85 -27.05
N LEU A 9 -48.65 -10.27 -28.23
CA LEU A 9 -47.30 -9.90 -28.63
C LEU A 9 -46.72 -8.75 -27.77
N LEU A 10 -47.56 -7.80 -27.33
CA LEU A 10 -47.16 -6.68 -26.47
C LEU A 10 -46.89 -7.09 -25.01
N LEU A 11 -47.56 -8.14 -24.53
CA LEU A 11 -47.34 -8.67 -23.17
C LEU A 11 -46.05 -9.50 -23.05
N LEU A 12 -45.60 -10.13 -24.15
CA LEU A 12 -44.39 -10.95 -24.16
C LEU A 12 -43.08 -10.13 -24.14
N THR A 13 -43.10 -8.89 -24.66
CA THR A 13 -41.89 -8.03 -24.68
C THR A 13 -41.61 -7.31 -23.37
N ALA A 14 -42.57 -7.25 -22.43
CA ALA A 14 -42.41 -6.52 -21.17
C ALA A 14 -41.65 -7.32 -20.09
N ILE A 15 -41.44 -8.62 -20.27
CA ILE A 15 -40.95 -9.52 -19.20
C ILE A 15 -39.40 -9.63 -19.19
N SER A 16 -38.71 -9.25 -20.26
CA SER A 16 -37.27 -9.51 -20.41
C SER A 16 -36.34 -8.47 -19.76
N ALA A 17 -36.87 -7.35 -19.22
CA ALA A 17 -36.05 -6.20 -18.83
C ALA A 17 -35.47 -6.24 -17.39
N GLN A 18 -35.84 -7.20 -16.54
CA GLN A 18 -35.51 -7.14 -15.09
C GLN A 18 -34.38 -8.07 -14.61
N ALA A 19 -33.75 -8.86 -15.48
CA ALA A 19 -32.77 -9.88 -15.04
C ALA A 19 -31.29 -9.47 -15.17
N GLN A 20 -30.96 -8.37 -15.84
CA GLN A 20 -29.57 -8.03 -16.19
C GLN A 20 -28.90 -7.01 -15.24
N ASP A 21 -29.65 -6.32 -14.39
CA ASP A 21 -29.14 -5.21 -13.56
C ASP A 21 -28.43 -5.65 -12.26
N THR A 22 -28.73 -6.83 -11.74
CA THR A 22 -28.20 -7.29 -10.45
C THR A 22 -26.70 -7.58 -10.50
N SER A 23 -26.19 -8.12 -11.62
CA SER A 23 -24.76 -8.43 -11.77
C SER A 23 -23.89 -7.18 -11.93
N SER A 24 -24.41 -6.14 -12.59
CA SER A 24 -23.72 -4.87 -12.79
C SER A 24 -23.63 -4.07 -11.49
N SER A 25 -24.72 -4.03 -10.72
CA SER A 25 -24.76 -3.39 -9.40
C SER A 25 -23.79 -4.04 -8.40
N GLN A 26 -23.71 -5.38 -8.36
CA GLN A 26 -22.77 -6.09 -7.49
C GLN A 26 -21.29 -5.82 -7.84
N ARG A 27 -20.96 -5.70 -9.14
CA ARG A 27 -19.59 -5.36 -9.57
C ARG A 27 -19.19 -3.95 -9.17
N LEU A 28 -20.10 -2.99 -9.31
CA LEU A 28 -19.87 -1.60 -8.89
C LEU A 28 -19.64 -1.50 -7.38
N GLN A 29 -20.44 -2.21 -6.58
CA GLN A 29 -20.24 -2.27 -5.12
C GLN A 29 -18.89 -2.88 -4.74
N LYS A 30 -18.45 -3.93 -5.46
CA LYS A 30 -17.14 -4.55 -5.21
C LYS A 30 -15.98 -3.62 -5.56
N LEU A 31 -16.10 -2.87 -6.66
CA LEU A 31 -15.10 -1.87 -7.06
C LEU A 31 -15.03 -0.73 -6.05
N ASP A 32 -16.17 -0.19 -5.62
CA ASP A 32 -16.24 0.88 -4.62
C ASP A 32 -15.63 0.42 -3.28
N LYS A 33 -15.89 -0.83 -2.87
CA LYS A 33 -15.25 -1.42 -1.69
C LYS A 33 -13.72 -1.50 -1.82
N LEU A 34 -13.22 -2.02 -2.95
CA LEU A 34 -11.78 -2.13 -3.20
C LEU A 34 -11.10 -0.76 -3.26
N GLN A 35 -11.78 0.23 -3.83
CA GLN A 35 -11.28 1.60 -3.86
C GLN A 35 -11.15 2.19 -2.46
N ARG A 36 -12.18 2.05 -1.62
CA ARG A 36 -12.10 2.50 -0.21
C ARG A 36 -11.04 1.77 0.58
N GLU A 37 -10.90 0.45 0.38
CA GLU A 37 -9.82 -0.31 1.00
C GLU A 37 -8.46 0.22 0.55
N SER A 38 -8.26 0.48 -0.74
CA SER A 38 -7.03 1.04 -1.29
C SER A 38 -6.71 2.43 -0.70
N GLU A 39 -7.68 3.33 -0.60
CA GLU A 39 -7.52 4.65 0.01
C GLU A 39 -7.14 4.54 1.50
N THR A 40 -7.76 3.60 2.22
CA THR A 40 -7.45 3.32 3.63
C THR A 40 -6.01 2.81 3.80
N TRP A 41 -5.57 1.92 2.90
CA TRP A 41 -4.19 1.42 2.90
C TRP A 41 -3.18 2.52 2.58
N ALA A 42 -3.48 3.40 1.62
CA ALA A 42 -2.64 4.55 1.29
C ALA A 42 -2.48 5.50 2.48
N ALA A 43 -3.58 5.86 3.14
CA ALA A 43 -3.56 6.70 4.34
C ALA A 43 -2.74 6.05 5.47
N LYS A 44 -2.86 4.72 5.66
CA LYS A 44 -2.08 3.99 6.66
C LYS A 44 -0.59 3.98 6.32
N GLN A 45 -0.22 3.80 5.05
CA GLN A 45 1.17 3.88 4.61
C GLN A 45 1.77 5.27 4.84
N GLU A 46 1.02 6.34 4.55
CA GLU A 46 1.47 7.70 4.81
C GLU A 46 1.68 7.94 6.31
N GLY A 47 0.78 7.43 7.16
CA GLY A 47 0.92 7.47 8.62
C GLY A 47 2.23 6.84 9.10
N ILE A 48 2.54 5.64 8.61
CA ILE A 48 3.78 4.90 8.94
C ILE A 48 5.02 5.66 8.45
N ALA A 49 4.98 6.21 7.24
CA ALA A 49 6.08 7.03 6.72
C ALA A 49 6.33 8.25 7.63
N ARG A 50 5.26 8.97 7.99
CA ARG A 50 5.34 10.14 8.87
C ARG A 50 5.90 9.80 10.25
N GLU A 51 5.45 8.71 10.85
CA GLU A 51 5.94 8.23 12.14
C GLU A 51 7.44 7.92 12.10
N ARG A 52 7.88 7.15 11.09
CA ARG A 52 9.30 6.80 10.90
C ARG A 52 10.16 8.04 10.68
N LYS A 53 9.69 8.98 9.85
CA LYS A 53 10.38 10.25 9.63
C LYS A 53 10.54 11.02 10.94
N ASN A 54 9.49 11.15 11.73
CA ASN A 54 9.54 11.86 13.01
C ASN A 54 10.48 11.19 14.00
N ALA A 55 10.42 9.86 14.12
CA ALA A 55 11.32 9.09 14.98
C ALA A 55 12.78 9.26 14.55
N CYS A 56 13.05 9.23 13.23
CA CYS A 56 14.37 9.50 12.68
C CYS A 56 14.86 10.92 12.99
N ILE A 57 14.02 11.95 12.80
CA ILE A 57 14.40 13.34 13.07
C ILE A 57 14.71 13.52 14.56
N ASN A 58 13.91 12.91 15.44
CA ASN A 58 14.14 12.97 16.88
C ASN A 58 15.44 12.26 17.29
N ALA A 59 15.83 11.18 16.60
CA ALA A 59 17.04 10.43 16.91
C ALA A 59 18.32 11.05 16.32
N PHE A 60 18.25 11.56 15.09
CA PHE A 60 19.44 11.96 14.31
C PHE A 60 19.50 13.46 13.99
N GLY A 61 18.40 14.20 14.10
CA GLY A 61 18.37 15.65 13.85
C GLY A 61 18.46 16.09 12.38
N HIS A 62 18.67 15.18 11.43
CA HIS A 62 18.87 15.50 10.01
C HIS A 62 17.58 15.29 9.18
N ARG A 63 16.88 16.38 8.88
CA ARG A 63 15.57 16.34 8.22
C ARG A 63 15.62 15.71 6.83
N GLU A 64 16.58 16.09 6.00
CA GLU A 64 16.69 15.63 4.61
C GLU A 64 17.08 14.15 4.52
N PHE A 65 18.00 13.73 5.38
CA PHE A 65 18.36 12.32 5.55
C PHE A 65 17.13 11.49 5.97
N CYS A 66 16.37 11.97 6.95
CA CYS A 66 15.20 11.27 7.45
C CYS A 66 14.02 11.23 6.47
N GLU A 67 13.88 12.26 5.63
CA GLU A 67 12.94 12.24 4.51
C GLU A 67 13.28 11.12 3.54
N CYS A 68 14.54 11.03 3.11
CA CYS A 68 14.99 9.96 2.23
C CYS A 68 14.83 8.59 2.87
N LEU A 69 15.24 8.45 4.14
CA LEU A 69 15.17 7.17 4.82
C LEU A 69 13.72 6.67 4.92
N SER A 70 12.77 7.56 5.20
CA SER A 70 11.35 7.22 5.25
C SER A 70 10.78 6.78 3.89
N GLN A 71 11.31 7.30 2.78
CA GLN A 71 10.87 6.95 1.43
C GLN A 71 11.51 5.66 0.92
N GLU A 72 12.78 5.42 1.25
CA GLU A 72 13.55 4.26 0.79
C GLU A 72 13.28 3.00 1.64
N LEU A 73 12.84 3.14 2.91
CA LEU A 73 12.50 2.01 3.75
C LEU A 73 11.17 1.37 3.35
N HIS A 74 11.20 0.06 3.11
CA HIS A 74 10.01 -0.74 2.87
C HIS A 74 8.97 -0.53 3.99
N TRP A 75 7.69 -0.43 3.64
CA TRP A 75 6.61 -0.05 4.57
C TRP A 75 6.43 -1.01 5.76
N ILE A 76 6.93 -2.23 5.64
CA ILE A 76 6.93 -3.25 6.71
C ILE A 76 8.01 -2.99 7.78
N ILE A 77 9.02 -2.18 7.47
CA ILE A 77 10.15 -1.91 8.36
C ILE A 77 9.83 -0.69 9.22
N THR A 78 9.66 -0.91 10.52
CA THR A 78 9.54 0.17 11.52
C THR A 78 10.89 0.86 11.74
N PHE A 79 10.87 2.01 12.42
CA PHE A 79 12.11 2.70 12.73
C PHE A 79 12.96 1.90 13.75
N GLU A 80 12.38 1.19 14.72
CA GLU A 80 13.18 0.35 15.62
C GLU A 80 13.85 -0.81 14.88
N ASN A 81 13.12 -1.46 13.96
CA ASN A 81 13.69 -2.52 13.12
C ASN A 81 14.87 -2.00 12.31
N TYR A 82 14.75 -0.79 11.75
CA TYR A 82 15.86 -0.11 11.08
C TYR A 82 17.05 0.09 12.02
N ILE A 83 16.84 0.63 13.22
CA ILE A 83 17.92 0.84 14.19
C ILE A 83 18.60 -0.48 14.55
N GLY A 84 17.84 -1.53 14.87
CA GLY A 84 18.39 -2.85 15.17
C GLY A 84 19.22 -3.39 14.01
N ALA A 85 18.72 -3.26 12.78
CA ALA A 85 19.39 -3.74 11.57
C ALA A 85 20.71 -3.01 11.27
N VAL A 86 20.84 -1.72 11.62
CA VAL A 86 22.05 -0.93 11.34
C VAL A 86 23.03 -0.84 12.51
N THR A 87 22.60 -1.21 13.71
CA THR A 87 23.45 -1.20 14.92
C THR A 87 24.05 -2.57 15.22
N ILE A 88 23.33 -3.66 14.97
CA ILE A 88 23.81 -5.02 15.22
C ILE A 88 24.53 -5.53 13.97
N PRO A 89 25.84 -5.83 14.03
CA PRO A 89 26.52 -6.40 12.89
C PRO A 89 26.03 -7.83 12.67
N SER A 90 25.63 -8.15 11.44
CA SER A 90 25.06 -9.46 11.06
C SER A 90 25.99 -10.65 11.31
N ALA A 91 27.28 -10.41 11.58
CA ALA A 91 28.25 -11.44 11.93
C ALA A 91 28.07 -11.99 13.36
N TYR A 92 27.34 -11.30 14.24
CA TYR A 92 27.26 -11.64 15.66
C TYR A 92 25.93 -12.25 16.09
N VAL A 93 24.88 -12.18 15.25
CA VAL A 93 23.56 -12.74 15.57
C VAL A 93 23.09 -13.61 14.41
N PRO A 94 22.84 -14.91 14.64
CA PRO A 94 22.22 -15.74 13.63
C PRO A 94 20.80 -15.24 13.37
N VAL A 95 20.58 -14.75 12.15
CA VAL A 95 19.30 -14.20 11.70
C VAL A 95 18.62 -15.13 10.72
N ASN A 96 17.29 -15.20 10.79
CA ASN A 96 16.47 -15.97 9.85
C ASN A 96 16.40 -15.29 8.45
N SER A 97 15.77 -15.93 7.46
CA SER A 97 15.69 -15.40 6.09
C SER A 97 15.02 -14.02 6.02
N ASP A 98 14.01 -13.81 6.83
CA ASP A 98 13.16 -12.63 6.79
C ASP A 98 13.89 -11.45 7.42
N GLU A 99 14.59 -11.69 8.54
CA GLU A 99 15.48 -10.73 9.18
C GLU A 99 16.65 -10.33 8.26
N LYS A 100 17.22 -11.26 7.50
CA LYS A 100 18.25 -10.93 6.50
C LYS A 100 17.72 -9.98 5.43
N SER A 101 16.49 -10.19 4.97
CA SER A 101 15.85 -9.31 3.99
C SER A 101 15.64 -7.90 4.57
N ILE A 102 15.19 -7.80 5.82
CA ILE A 102 15.04 -6.53 6.55
C ILE A 102 16.39 -5.82 6.68
N ILE A 103 17.44 -6.52 7.10
CA ILE A 103 18.78 -5.95 7.26
C ILE A 103 19.34 -5.47 5.91
N ALA A 104 19.21 -6.27 4.86
CA ALA A 104 19.65 -5.89 3.52
C ALA A 104 18.91 -4.64 3.01
N SER A 105 17.59 -4.59 3.19
CA SER A 105 16.76 -3.44 2.82
C SER A 105 17.15 -2.18 3.60
N ALA A 106 17.29 -2.28 4.93
CA ALA A 106 17.69 -1.18 5.80
C ALA A 106 19.10 -0.66 5.46
N SER A 107 20.05 -1.58 5.23
CA SER A 107 21.43 -1.25 4.86
C SER A 107 21.51 -0.53 3.51
N ARG A 108 20.72 -1.00 2.52
CA ARG A 108 20.61 -0.35 1.21
C ARG A 108 20.03 1.06 1.33
N ALA A 109 18.90 1.21 2.02
CA ALA A 109 18.25 2.51 2.22
C ALA A 109 19.19 3.50 2.91
N ARG A 110 19.86 3.07 3.98
CA ARG A 110 20.88 3.89 4.66
C ARG A 110 21.99 4.31 3.72
N SER A 111 22.55 3.38 2.96
CA SER A 111 23.68 3.68 2.05
C SER A 111 23.30 4.71 1.00
N VAL A 112 22.12 4.59 0.39
CA VAL A 112 21.58 5.56 -0.58
C VAL A 112 21.43 6.94 0.06
N CYS A 113 20.77 7.02 1.22
CA CYS A 113 20.51 8.30 1.88
C CYS A 113 21.79 8.95 2.43
N VAL A 114 22.72 8.15 2.95
CA VAL A 114 24.02 8.66 3.40
C VAL A 114 24.81 9.22 2.22
N ALA A 115 24.89 8.48 1.11
CA ALA A 115 25.57 8.96 -0.10
C ALA A 115 24.96 10.27 -0.62
N ARG A 116 23.62 10.36 -0.63
CA ARG A 116 22.90 11.55 -1.14
C ARG A 116 23.17 12.82 -0.33
N TYR A 117 23.25 12.75 0.99
CA TYR A 117 23.30 13.94 1.85
C TYR A 117 24.64 14.17 2.56
N PHE A 118 25.46 13.13 2.67
CA PHE A 118 26.77 13.22 3.34
C PHE A 118 27.92 12.75 2.43
N GLY A 119 27.63 12.14 1.27
CA GLY A 119 28.60 11.59 0.35
C GLY A 119 29.08 12.55 -0.75
N ALA A 120 28.54 13.77 -0.83
CA ALA A 120 29.03 14.78 -1.75
C ALA A 120 30.40 15.32 -1.26
N LYS A 121 31.47 14.77 -1.82
CA LYS A 121 32.78 15.42 -1.95
C LYS A 121 33.08 15.59 -3.43
#